data_AF-A0A966L7Y5-F1
#
_entry.id   AF-A0A966L7Y5-F1
#
_cell.length_a   1.000
_cell.length_b   1.000
_cell.length_c   1.000
_cell.angle_alpha   90.00
_cell.angle_beta   90.00
_cell.angle_gamma   90.00
#
_symmetry.space_group_name_H-M   'P 1'
#
loop_
_entity.id
_entity.type
_entity.pdbx_description
1 polymer ?
#
loop_
_entity_poly.entity_id
_entity_poly.type
_entity_poly.pdbx_seq_one_letter_code
_entity_poly.pdbx_strand_id
1 'polypeptide(L)'
;MKLFTDALKVINYRAPEREVYYWLILGLFLIPFGFWLDSYVFGYIVQWQTPLLNTVIVFLTEYFIYALLGLFGSVTLYRVWHNENHQSQLVPGCFAVLTAGIIAYVLKSYFGTPRPYIDLALEPLVPGHSYSFPSGHTAVAFALLIPLWRINKWLGISWFIFAVTVGFARVYEFVHYPSDIAAGVILGGVVGAVFSHSESRKLFKVLWQELEFRRQSFHFALGFLCVFLHWAGALRLRAIAFVLVMGLIVSFVAQYKKFPILGQTLSLFDRPRDQNFPGRGAFYFCAGVFLTFLIFQKENINIAYAAILILAVGDSLNHLFASQVYKYGLPWNRRKNVVGVVTGIIMGTIAAQFFVPFFPALIASTIAITAETVPWRIGKLYLDDNLLVPLLSGALIWLMV
;
A
#
# COMPACT_ATOMS: atom_id res chain seq x y z
N MET A 1 13.12 13.24 -18.68
CA MET A 1 13.22 14.72 -18.66
C MET A 1 11.91 15.37 -19.06
N LYS A 2 11.41 15.24 -20.30
CA LYS A 2 10.14 15.85 -20.75
C LYS A 2 8.95 15.58 -19.80
N LEU A 3 8.73 14.34 -19.37
CA LEU A 3 7.59 13.98 -18.51
C LEU A 3 7.59 14.60 -17.11
N PHE A 4 8.72 14.60 -16.39
CA PHE A 4 8.79 15.22 -15.05
C PHE A 4 8.86 16.74 -15.15
N THR A 5 9.51 17.28 -16.20
CA THR A 5 9.44 18.72 -16.48
C THR A 5 8.00 19.12 -16.84
N ASP A 6 7.26 18.30 -17.59
CA ASP A 6 5.85 18.54 -17.93
C ASP A 6 4.93 18.29 -16.73
N ALA A 7 5.20 17.30 -15.89
CA ALA A 7 4.49 17.03 -14.64
C ALA A 7 4.74 18.14 -13.60
N LEU A 8 5.99 18.59 -13.42
CA LEU A 8 6.33 19.73 -12.58
C LEU A 8 5.80 21.05 -13.15
N LYS A 9 5.75 21.22 -14.48
CA LYS A 9 5.08 22.37 -15.12
C LYS A 9 3.58 22.35 -14.91
N VAL A 10 2.98 21.15 -14.83
CA VAL A 10 1.57 20.96 -14.49
C VAL A 10 1.35 21.34 -13.02
N ILE A 11 2.20 20.89 -12.10
CA ILE A 11 2.12 21.20 -10.68
C ILE A 11 2.51 22.67 -10.44
N ASN A 12 1.53 23.56 -10.56
CA ASN A 12 1.63 24.91 -10.02
C ASN A 12 1.46 24.79 -8.49
N TYR A 13 2.55 24.61 -7.75
CA TYR A 13 2.60 24.55 -6.27
C TYR A 13 2.23 25.92 -5.64
N ARG A 14 1.05 26.45 -5.96
CA ARG A 14 0.49 27.65 -5.33
C ARG A 14 -0.20 27.23 -4.04
N ALA A 15 0.57 27.10 -2.96
CA ALA A 15 0.14 26.80 -1.60
C ALA A 15 -0.67 25.48 -1.45
N PRO A 16 -0.69 24.84 -0.28
CA PRO A 16 -1.66 23.79 0.02
C PRO A 16 -3.09 24.27 -0.29
N GLU A 17 -3.95 23.41 -0.87
CA GLU A 17 -5.39 23.71 -0.98
C GLU A 17 -5.91 24.11 0.42
N ARG A 18 -6.83 25.07 0.49
CA ARG A 18 -7.41 25.59 1.75
C ARG A 18 -7.86 24.47 2.71
N GLU A 19 -8.24 23.32 2.16
CA GLU A 19 -8.61 22.11 2.90
C GLU A 19 -7.49 21.57 3.81
N VAL A 20 -6.22 21.56 3.36
CA VAL A 20 -5.10 21.12 4.21
C VAL A 20 -5.00 22.04 5.43
N TYR A 21 -5.13 23.35 5.24
CA TYR A 21 -5.15 24.31 6.34
C TYR A 21 -6.33 24.10 7.27
N TYR A 22 -7.52 23.77 6.75
CA TYR A 22 -8.68 23.46 7.60
C TYR A 22 -8.44 22.24 8.49
N TRP A 23 -7.82 21.18 7.97
CA TRP A 23 -7.45 20.02 8.78
C TRP A 23 -6.38 20.36 9.81
N LEU A 24 -5.36 21.15 9.45
CA LEU A 24 -4.34 21.56 10.39
C LEU A 24 -4.91 22.45 11.51
N ILE A 25 -5.77 23.42 11.17
CA ILE A 25 -6.46 24.27 12.16
C ILE A 25 -7.38 23.42 13.04
N LEU A 26 -8.16 22.50 12.45
CA LEU A 26 -8.97 21.56 13.23
C LEU A 26 -8.10 20.75 14.19
N GLY A 27 -6.91 20.32 13.75
CA GLY A 27 -5.96 19.60 14.59
C GLY A 27 -5.46 20.38 15.79
N LEU A 28 -5.27 21.70 15.68
CA LEU A 28 -4.89 22.56 16.80
C LEU A 28 -5.92 22.54 17.94
N PHE A 29 -7.19 22.25 17.65
CA PHE A 29 -8.25 22.13 18.67
C PHE A 29 -8.53 20.66 19.03
N LEU A 30 -8.64 19.80 18.02
CA LEU A 30 -9.10 18.42 18.20
C LEU A 30 -8.07 17.55 18.93
N ILE A 31 -6.78 17.77 18.71
CA ILE A 31 -5.73 16.98 19.38
C ILE A 31 -5.68 17.30 20.88
N PRO A 32 -5.54 18.57 21.32
CA PRO A 32 -5.58 18.89 22.75
C PRO A 32 -6.89 18.47 23.43
N PHE A 33 -8.03 18.64 22.74
CA PHE A 33 -9.32 18.20 23.26
C PHE A 33 -9.40 16.67 23.41
N GLY A 34 -8.82 15.92 22.47
CA GLY A 34 -8.67 14.47 22.57
C GLY A 34 -7.89 14.08 23.81
N PHE A 35 -6.71 14.67 24.02
CA PHE A 35 -5.92 14.42 25.23
C PHE A 35 -6.66 14.77 26.53
N TRP A 36 -7.43 15.86 26.53
CA TRP A 36 -8.27 16.18 27.67
C TRP A 36 -9.29 15.07 27.93
N LEU A 37 -9.93 14.52 26.89
CA LEU A 37 -10.93 13.45 27.02
C LEU A 37 -10.37 12.09 27.45
N ASP A 38 -9.09 11.80 27.22
CA ASP A 38 -8.50 10.48 27.45
C ASP A 38 -8.76 9.91 28.86
N SER A 39 -8.80 10.79 29.87
CA SER A 39 -9.02 10.38 31.27
C SER A 39 -10.49 10.32 31.68
N TYR A 40 -11.43 10.82 30.88
CA TYR A 40 -12.83 10.97 31.29
C TYR A 40 -13.78 9.96 30.65
N VAL A 41 -13.45 9.42 29.47
CA VAL A 41 -14.45 8.71 28.65
C VAL A 41 -14.69 7.25 29.07
N PHE A 42 -13.65 6.53 29.53
CA PHE A 42 -13.74 5.08 29.68
C PHE A 42 -14.68 4.62 30.79
N GLY A 43 -14.76 5.36 31.90
CA GLY A 43 -15.68 5.04 33.01
C GLY A 43 -17.16 5.07 32.61
N TYR A 44 -17.52 5.93 31.64
CA TYR A 44 -18.89 5.99 31.10
C TYR A 44 -19.14 4.89 30.07
N ILE A 45 -18.17 4.61 29.20
CA ILE A 45 -18.30 3.62 28.13
C ILE A 45 -18.56 2.22 28.69
N VAL A 46 -17.90 1.83 29.79
CA VAL A 46 -18.11 0.52 30.43
C VAL A 46 -19.59 0.27 30.76
N GLN A 47 -20.31 1.32 31.20
CA GLN A 47 -21.72 1.19 31.59
C GLN A 47 -22.66 0.99 30.40
N TRP A 48 -22.21 1.29 29.18
CA TRP A 48 -23.03 1.26 27.97
C TRP A 48 -22.84 -0.04 27.17
N GLN A 49 -21.97 -0.95 27.65
CA GLN A 49 -21.70 -2.19 26.95
C GLN A 49 -22.87 -3.17 27.05
N THR A 50 -23.34 -3.61 25.87
CA THR A 50 -24.35 -4.68 25.75
C THR A 50 -23.90 -5.70 24.71
N PRO A 51 -24.30 -6.98 24.81
CA PRO A 51 -23.88 -8.00 23.84
C PRO A 51 -24.18 -7.63 22.40
N LEU A 52 -25.38 -7.07 22.13
CA LEU A 52 -25.78 -6.62 20.80
C LEU A 52 -24.88 -5.48 20.28
N LEU A 53 -24.67 -4.45 21.10
CA LEU A 53 -23.83 -3.32 20.70
C LEU A 53 -22.38 -3.78 20.49
N ASN A 54 -21.85 -4.65 21.34
CA ASN A 54 -20.51 -5.23 21.19
C ASN A 54 -20.37 -5.97 19.85
N THR A 55 -21.33 -6.83 19.49
CA THR A 55 -21.32 -7.54 18.20
C THR A 55 -21.36 -6.57 17.01
N VAL A 56 -22.21 -5.54 17.07
CA VAL A 56 -22.30 -4.54 16.00
C VAL A 56 -20.99 -3.77 15.88
N ILE A 57 -20.40 -3.34 16.99
CA ILE A 57 -19.14 -2.61 17.01
C ILE A 57 -18.02 -3.43 16.38
N VAL A 58 -17.84 -4.67 16.83
CA VAL A 58 -16.83 -5.59 16.27
C VAL A 58 -17.08 -5.84 14.78
N PHE A 59 -18.33 -6.00 14.36
CA PHE A 59 -18.65 -6.15 12.93
C PHE A 59 -18.19 -4.92 12.11
N LEU A 60 -18.43 -3.71 12.62
CA LEU A 60 -18.07 -2.47 11.92
C LEU A 60 -16.56 -2.28 11.81
N THR A 61 -15.82 -2.54 12.90
CA THR A 61 -14.37 -2.28 13.02
C THR A 61 -13.52 -3.38 12.43
N GLU A 62 -13.89 -4.65 12.61
CA GLU A 62 -13.04 -5.79 12.24
C GLU A 62 -13.41 -6.40 10.87
N TYR A 63 -14.57 -6.07 10.30
CA TYR A 63 -15.03 -6.65 9.03
C TYR A 63 -15.51 -5.61 8.02
N PHE A 64 -16.50 -4.80 8.40
CA PHE A 64 -17.25 -3.98 7.44
C PHE A 64 -16.39 -2.88 6.82
N ILE A 65 -15.54 -2.20 7.61
CA ILE A 65 -14.59 -1.21 7.07
C ILE A 65 -13.69 -1.82 6.00
N TYR A 66 -13.12 -3.01 6.23
CA TYR A 66 -12.24 -3.66 5.27
C TYR A 66 -13.00 -4.12 4.02
N ALA A 67 -14.24 -4.60 4.18
CA ALA A 67 -15.11 -4.92 3.05
C ALA A 67 -15.38 -3.69 2.17
N LEU A 68 -15.65 -2.52 2.77
CA LEU A 68 -15.87 -1.27 2.05
C LEU A 68 -14.59 -0.75 1.37
N LEU A 69 -13.45 -0.82 2.05
CA LEU A 69 -12.15 -0.47 1.45
C LEU A 69 -11.79 -1.40 0.29
N GLY A 70 -12.04 -2.71 0.44
CA GLY A 70 -11.86 -3.71 -0.62
C GLY A 70 -12.78 -3.47 -1.81
N LEU A 71 -14.05 -3.14 -1.57
CA LEU A 71 -15.00 -2.74 -2.60
C LEU A 71 -14.53 -1.48 -3.34
N PHE A 72 -14.11 -0.44 -2.60
CA PHE A 72 -13.57 0.79 -3.19
C PHE A 72 -12.35 0.51 -4.06
N GLY A 73 -11.39 -0.27 -3.56
CA GLY A 73 -10.21 -0.69 -4.32
C GLY A 73 -10.58 -1.47 -5.59
N SER A 74 -11.53 -2.39 -5.50
CA SER A 74 -12.01 -3.18 -6.65
C SER A 74 -12.67 -2.30 -7.72
N VAL A 75 -13.52 -1.35 -7.30
CA VAL A 75 -14.15 -0.37 -8.20
C VAL A 75 -13.10 0.54 -8.83
N THR A 76 -12.09 0.98 -8.06
CA THR A 76 -10.96 1.75 -8.58
C THR A 76 -10.21 0.97 -9.64
N LEU A 77 -9.85 -0.28 -9.38
CA LEU A 77 -9.16 -1.13 -10.36
C LEU A 77 -10.00 -1.29 -11.64
N TYR A 78 -11.29 -1.60 -11.51
CA TYR A 78 -12.20 -1.68 -12.65
C TYR A 78 -12.32 -0.36 -13.43
N ARG A 79 -12.37 0.78 -12.74
CA ARG A 79 -12.47 2.09 -13.42
C ARG A 79 -11.18 2.49 -14.10
N VAL A 80 -10.04 2.27 -13.44
CA VAL A 80 -8.71 2.46 -14.02
C VAL A 80 -8.55 1.64 -15.31
N TRP A 81 -9.12 0.44 -15.30
CA TRP A 81 -9.12 -0.48 -16.42
C TRP A 81 -9.86 0.05 -17.65
N HIS A 82 -10.98 0.73 -17.45
CA HIS A 82 -11.93 1.08 -18.51
C HIS A 82 -12.07 2.58 -18.78
N ASN A 83 -11.40 3.44 -18.02
CA ASN A 83 -11.56 4.90 -18.13
C ASN A 83 -10.26 5.59 -18.56
N GLU A 84 -10.17 5.93 -19.84
CA GLU A 84 -8.98 6.59 -20.42
C GLU A 84 -8.66 7.95 -19.78
N ASN A 85 -9.67 8.63 -19.22
CA ASN A 85 -9.49 10.01 -18.76
C ASN A 85 -8.82 10.13 -17.38
N HIS A 86 -8.84 9.08 -16.54
CA HIS A 86 -8.20 9.05 -15.21
C HIS A 86 -8.50 10.24 -14.28
N GLN A 87 -9.56 11.01 -14.54
CA GLN A 87 -9.93 12.19 -13.74
C GLN A 87 -10.71 11.87 -12.46
N SER A 88 -11.02 10.59 -12.21
CA SER A 88 -11.77 10.16 -11.03
C SER A 88 -10.93 10.27 -9.76
N GLN A 89 -11.58 10.53 -8.62
CA GLN A 89 -10.96 10.53 -7.30
C GLN A 89 -10.68 9.13 -6.74
N LEU A 90 -10.98 8.08 -7.51
CA LEU A 90 -10.80 6.69 -7.12
C LEU A 90 -9.32 6.34 -6.92
N VAL A 91 -8.47 6.65 -7.91
CA VAL A 91 -7.02 6.41 -7.81
C VAL A 91 -6.39 7.23 -6.69
N PRO A 92 -6.57 8.57 -6.61
CA PRO A 92 -6.08 9.34 -5.49
C PRO A 92 -6.58 8.85 -4.13
N GLY A 93 -7.83 8.36 -4.05
CA GLY A 93 -8.38 7.79 -2.82
C GLY A 93 -7.69 6.50 -2.38
N CYS A 94 -7.30 5.62 -3.31
CA CYS A 94 -6.51 4.43 -2.96
C CYS A 94 -5.12 4.81 -2.42
N PHE A 95 -4.42 5.74 -3.08
CA PHE A 95 -3.14 6.25 -2.56
C PHE A 95 -3.34 6.96 -1.22
N ALA A 96 -4.41 7.74 -1.09
CA ALA A 96 -5.13 8.15 0.11
C ALA A 96 -4.90 7.24 1.32
N VAL A 97 -5.62 6.13 1.23
CA VAL A 97 -5.75 5.08 2.24
C VAL A 97 -4.41 4.41 2.52
N LEU A 98 -3.67 4.04 1.46
CA LEU A 98 -2.38 3.37 1.61
C LEU A 98 -1.36 4.25 2.33
N THR A 99 -1.22 5.51 1.91
CA THR A 99 -0.29 6.46 2.52
C THR A 99 -0.67 6.76 3.97
N ALA A 100 -1.96 6.96 4.27
CA ALA A 100 -2.40 7.18 5.65
C ALA A 100 -2.12 5.97 6.55
N GLY A 101 -2.35 4.75 6.05
CA GLY A 101 -2.05 3.51 6.76
C GLY A 101 -0.55 3.34 7.05
N ILE A 102 0.31 3.58 6.04
CA ILE A 102 1.76 3.52 6.19
C ILE A 102 2.25 4.55 7.21
N ILE A 103 1.84 5.81 7.10
CA ILE A 103 2.24 6.86 8.04
C ILE A 103 1.76 6.52 9.45
N ALA A 104 0.52 6.05 9.61
CA ALA A 104 -0.01 5.65 10.92
C ALA A 104 0.82 4.52 11.54
N TYR A 105 1.23 3.52 10.75
CA TYR A 105 2.09 2.45 11.23
C TYR A 105 3.48 2.95 11.68
N VAL A 106 4.11 3.80 10.87
CA VAL A 106 5.42 4.39 11.22
C VAL A 106 5.33 5.21 12.51
N LEU A 107 4.29 6.03 12.65
CA LEU A 107 4.07 6.82 13.85
C LEU A 107 3.80 5.94 15.08
N LYS A 108 3.06 4.83 14.93
CA LYS A 108 2.85 3.85 16.01
C LYS A 108 4.16 3.32 16.57
N SER A 109 5.07 2.90 15.71
CA SER A 109 6.38 2.39 16.12
C SER A 109 7.26 3.49 16.74
N TYR A 110 7.10 4.74 16.30
CA TYR A 110 7.84 5.87 16.85
C TYR A 110 7.38 6.26 18.25
N PHE A 111 6.06 6.38 18.47
CA PHE A 111 5.51 6.84 19.75
C PHE A 111 5.44 5.74 20.81
N GLY A 112 5.24 4.48 20.41
CA GLY A 112 5.26 3.36 21.35
C GLY A 112 4.14 3.38 22.41
N THR A 113 3.07 4.15 22.20
CA THR A 113 2.03 4.38 23.21
C THR A 113 1.28 3.07 23.54
N PRO A 114 1.22 2.67 24.83
CA PRO A 114 0.38 1.56 25.26
C PRO A 114 -1.11 1.85 25.03
N ARG A 115 -1.93 0.79 24.97
CA ARG A 115 -3.38 0.92 24.72
C ARG A 115 -4.14 1.13 26.03
N PRO A 116 -5.33 1.76 26.00
CA PRO A 116 -6.13 1.99 27.20
C PRO A 116 -6.41 0.71 28.00
N TYR A 117 -6.72 -0.40 27.32
CA TYR A 117 -6.97 -1.68 28.00
C TYR A 117 -5.77 -2.20 28.81
N ILE A 118 -4.54 -1.83 28.41
CA ILE A 118 -3.32 -2.20 29.14
C ILE A 118 -3.13 -1.27 30.34
N ASP A 119 -3.15 0.04 30.11
CA ASP A 119 -2.85 1.04 31.16
C ASP A 119 -3.93 1.11 32.25
N LEU A 120 -5.18 0.91 31.86
CA LEU A 120 -6.35 1.06 32.74
C LEU A 120 -6.93 -0.29 33.19
N ALA A 121 -6.28 -1.41 32.84
CA ALA A 121 -6.73 -2.77 33.15
C ALA A 121 -8.20 -3.04 32.75
N LEU A 122 -8.57 -2.62 31.53
CA LEU A 122 -9.91 -2.86 30.96
C LEU A 122 -9.89 -4.13 30.08
N GLU A 123 -11.04 -4.76 29.88
CA GLU A 123 -11.17 -5.91 28.97
C GLU A 123 -11.59 -5.45 27.57
N PRO A 124 -10.71 -5.54 26.54
CA PRO A 124 -11.06 -5.11 25.19
C PRO A 124 -11.96 -6.15 24.50
N LEU A 125 -12.85 -5.71 23.60
CA LEU A 125 -13.67 -6.63 22.81
C LEU A 125 -12.82 -7.47 21.84
N VAL A 126 -11.87 -6.81 21.18
CA VAL A 126 -10.87 -7.43 20.31
C VAL A 126 -9.53 -6.75 20.60
N PRO A 127 -8.52 -7.46 21.13
CA PRO A 127 -7.24 -6.85 21.47
C PRO A 127 -6.48 -6.43 20.21
N GLY A 128 -5.91 -5.21 20.24
CA GLY A 128 -5.09 -4.71 19.14
C GLY A 128 -3.68 -5.32 19.12
N HIS A 129 -3.13 -5.54 17.93
CA HIS A 129 -1.83 -6.21 17.70
C HIS A 129 -0.58 -5.29 17.71
N SER A 130 -0.75 -3.98 17.93
CA SER A 130 0.32 -2.97 17.86
C SER A 130 0.08 -1.81 18.85
N TYR A 131 0.98 -0.83 18.92
CA TYR A 131 0.80 0.41 19.70
C TYR A 131 -0.48 1.18 19.36
N SER A 132 -0.90 2.07 20.28
CA SER A 132 -2.16 2.81 20.24
C SER A 132 -2.12 4.01 19.30
N PHE A 133 -1.18 4.94 19.49
CA PHE A 133 -1.20 6.23 18.80
C PHE A 133 -0.50 6.21 17.42
N PRO A 134 -1.05 6.80 16.35
CA PRO A 134 -2.46 7.20 16.17
C PRO A 134 -3.34 6.01 15.76
N SER A 135 -4.66 6.17 15.78
CA SER A 135 -5.59 5.13 15.30
C SER A 135 -5.47 4.91 13.79
N GLY A 136 -5.06 3.72 13.38
CA GLY A 136 -4.94 3.32 11.97
C GLY A 136 -6.29 3.23 11.26
N HIS A 137 -7.30 2.63 11.92
CA HIS A 137 -8.68 2.54 11.41
C HIS A 137 -9.26 3.93 11.11
N THR A 138 -9.07 4.86 12.04
CA THR A 138 -9.54 6.24 11.87
C THR A 138 -8.77 6.94 10.76
N ALA A 139 -7.45 6.79 10.69
CA ALA A 139 -6.63 7.39 9.64
C ALA A 139 -7.03 6.94 8.24
N VAL A 140 -7.21 5.63 8.01
CA VAL A 140 -7.61 5.11 6.69
C VAL A 140 -9.05 5.49 6.33
N ALA A 141 -9.97 5.50 7.31
CA ALA A 141 -11.35 5.92 7.07
C ALA A 141 -11.42 7.40 6.66
N PHE A 142 -10.74 8.30 7.39
CA PHE A 142 -10.73 9.73 7.07
C PHE A 142 -9.94 10.07 5.80
N ALA A 143 -8.93 9.28 5.44
CA ALA A 143 -8.21 9.45 4.17
C ALA A 143 -9.11 9.31 2.93
N LEU A 144 -10.18 8.52 3.02
CA LEU A 144 -11.12 8.30 1.93
C LEU A 144 -12.27 9.32 1.87
N LEU A 145 -12.43 10.14 2.91
CA LEU A 145 -13.53 11.09 3.04
C LEU A 145 -13.59 12.09 1.88
N ILE A 146 -12.50 12.82 1.64
CA ILE A 146 -12.45 13.87 0.61
C ILE A 146 -12.55 13.29 -0.81
N PRO A 147 -11.86 12.17 -1.14
CA PRO A 147 -12.07 11.49 -2.42
C PRO A 147 -13.55 11.16 -2.68
N LEU A 148 -14.25 10.56 -1.71
CA LEU A 148 -15.66 10.22 -1.84
C LEU A 148 -16.56 11.46 -1.94
N TRP A 149 -16.29 12.48 -1.14
CA TRP A 149 -17.01 13.76 -1.17
C TRP A 149 -16.94 14.43 -2.54
N ARG A 150 -15.76 14.39 -3.17
CA ARG A 150 -15.53 14.94 -4.51
C ARG A 150 -16.14 14.07 -5.63
N ILE A 151 -16.38 12.79 -5.39
CA ILE A 151 -17.16 11.93 -6.32
C ILE A 151 -18.63 12.26 -6.23
N ASN A 152 -19.17 12.27 -5.01
CA ASN A 152 -20.56 12.56 -4.74
C ASN A 152 -20.71 13.02 -3.28
N LYS A 153 -21.37 14.17 -3.06
CA LYS A 153 -21.55 14.74 -1.72
C LYS A 153 -22.27 13.80 -0.76
N TRP A 154 -23.26 13.04 -1.24
CA TRP A 154 -23.99 12.07 -0.42
C TRP A 154 -23.10 10.89 -0.02
N LEU A 155 -22.26 10.39 -0.93
CA LEU A 155 -21.25 9.39 -0.58
C LEU A 155 -20.29 9.93 0.49
N GLY A 156 -19.85 11.18 0.35
CA GLY A 156 -19.02 11.86 1.34
C GLY A 156 -19.69 11.97 2.72
N ILE A 157 -20.97 12.37 2.76
CA ILE A 157 -21.74 12.50 4.02
C ILE A 157 -21.93 11.13 4.68
N SER A 158 -22.39 10.12 3.92
CA SER A 158 -22.57 8.76 4.45
C SER A 158 -21.25 8.19 4.96
N TRP A 159 -20.15 8.42 4.23
CA TRP A 159 -18.83 7.98 4.65
C TRP A 159 -18.31 8.73 5.88
N PHE A 160 -18.57 10.03 6.00
CA PHE A 160 -18.20 10.80 7.18
C PHE A 160 -18.87 10.24 8.44
N ILE A 161 -20.17 9.97 8.38
CA ILE A 161 -20.92 9.37 9.49
C ILE A 161 -20.30 8.01 9.85
N PHE A 162 -20.00 7.18 8.84
CA PHE A 162 -19.35 5.89 9.05
C PHE A 162 -17.95 6.04 9.69
N ALA A 163 -17.10 6.93 9.18
CA ALA A 163 -15.75 7.16 9.68
C ALA A 163 -15.73 7.67 11.13
N VAL A 164 -16.66 8.56 11.50
CA VAL A 164 -16.87 9.00 12.89
C VAL A 164 -17.32 7.82 13.76
N THR A 165 -18.24 7.00 13.27
CA THR A 165 -18.71 5.79 13.98
C THR A 165 -17.58 4.81 14.23
N VAL A 166 -16.70 4.58 13.25
CA VAL A 166 -15.50 3.75 13.40
C VAL A 166 -14.58 4.34 14.48
N GLY A 167 -14.33 5.66 14.46
CA GLY A 167 -13.51 6.32 15.47
C GLY A 167 -14.06 6.13 16.89
N PHE A 168 -15.36 6.33 17.08
CA PHE A 168 -16.04 6.08 18.35
C PHE A 168 -15.95 4.62 18.77
N ALA A 169 -16.21 3.69 17.84
CA ALA A 169 -16.15 2.25 18.07
C ALA A 169 -14.78 1.81 18.60
N ARG A 170 -13.68 2.39 18.10
CA ARG A 170 -12.34 2.10 18.59
C ARG A 170 -12.08 2.54 20.04
N VAL A 171 -12.74 3.60 20.51
CA VAL A 171 -12.68 4.00 21.93
C VAL A 171 -13.58 3.08 22.77
N TYR A 172 -14.74 2.72 22.23
CA TYR A 172 -15.68 1.79 22.86
C TYR A 172 -15.07 0.41 23.12
N GLU A 173 -14.19 -0.05 22.22
CA GLU A 173 -13.43 -1.31 22.34
C GLU A 173 -12.23 -1.23 23.30
N PHE A 174 -11.96 -0.07 23.90
CA PHE A 174 -10.80 0.19 24.79
C PHE A 174 -9.43 0.01 24.15
N VAL A 175 -9.39 -0.01 22.82
CA VAL A 175 -8.15 -0.18 22.06
C VAL A 175 -7.52 1.14 21.64
N HIS A 176 -8.23 2.27 21.73
CA HIS A 176 -7.72 3.59 21.41
C HIS A 176 -8.22 4.66 22.38
N TYR A 177 -7.35 5.62 22.68
CA TYR A 177 -7.67 6.86 23.36
C TYR A 177 -8.39 7.85 22.41
N PRO A 178 -9.27 8.72 22.90
CA PRO A 178 -9.79 9.87 22.12
C PRO A 178 -8.70 10.67 21.39
N SER A 179 -7.54 10.89 22.00
CA SER A 179 -6.38 11.52 21.36
C SER A 179 -5.84 10.73 20.15
N ASP A 180 -5.82 9.39 20.20
CA ASP A 180 -5.46 8.53 19.07
C ASP A 180 -6.43 8.71 17.90
N ILE A 181 -7.73 8.85 18.21
CA ILE A 181 -8.78 9.10 17.22
C ILE A 181 -8.58 10.48 16.61
N ALA A 182 -8.39 11.51 17.42
CA ALA A 182 -8.12 12.87 16.96
C ALA A 182 -6.93 12.91 16.00
N ALA A 183 -5.80 12.31 16.39
CA ALA A 183 -4.62 12.24 15.53
C ALA A 183 -4.89 11.46 14.23
N GLY A 184 -5.65 10.37 14.30
CA GLY A 184 -6.10 9.62 13.12
C GLY A 184 -6.97 10.46 12.17
N VAL A 185 -7.91 11.25 12.71
CA VAL A 185 -8.75 12.18 11.93
C VAL A 185 -7.89 13.18 11.18
N ILE A 186 -6.92 13.81 11.85
CA ILE A 186 -6.05 14.82 11.23
C ILE A 186 -5.14 14.18 10.18
N LEU A 187 -4.49 13.06 10.51
CA LEU A 187 -3.64 12.34 9.58
C LEU A 187 -4.41 11.95 8.31
N GLY A 188 -5.55 11.28 8.47
CA GLY A 188 -6.41 10.87 7.36
C GLY A 188 -6.89 12.06 6.55
N GLY A 189 -7.42 13.10 7.20
CA GLY A 189 -7.93 14.30 6.54
C GLY A 189 -6.87 15.04 5.72
N VAL A 190 -5.69 15.27 6.29
CA VAL A 190 -4.55 15.91 5.58
C VAL A 190 -4.12 15.07 4.38
N VAL A 191 -3.90 13.77 4.57
CA VAL A 191 -3.48 12.86 3.50
C VAL A 191 -4.55 12.82 2.39
N GLY A 192 -5.82 12.67 2.75
CA GLY A 192 -6.95 12.71 1.81
C GLY A 192 -7.00 14.02 1.01
N ALA A 193 -6.73 15.17 1.64
CA ALA A 193 -6.76 16.47 1.00
C ALA A 193 -5.62 16.62 -0.01
N VAL A 194 -4.40 16.23 0.38
CA VAL A 194 -3.19 16.29 -0.46
C VAL A 194 -3.38 15.46 -1.74
N PHE A 195 -3.86 14.22 -1.62
CA PHE A 195 -4.05 13.36 -2.78
C PHE A 195 -5.24 13.77 -3.64
N SER A 196 -6.31 14.30 -3.04
CA SER A 196 -7.51 14.72 -3.78
C SER A 196 -7.29 15.98 -4.62
N HIS A 197 -6.24 16.75 -4.33
CA HIS A 197 -5.88 18.02 -4.98
C HIS A 197 -5.92 17.94 -6.51
N SER A 198 -6.34 19.02 -7.15
CA SER A 198 -6.41 19.10 -8.62
C SER A 198 -5.07 18.77 -9.30
N GLU A 199 -3.97 19.34 -8.80
CA GLU A 199 -2.61 19.04 -9.29
C GLU A 199 -2.18 17.59 -9.06
N SER A 200 -2.49 16.99 -7.91
CA SER A 200 -2.24 15.57 -7.65
C SER A 200 -2.94 14.70 -8.69
N ARG A 201 -4.20 15.01 -9.06
CA ARG A 201 -4.91 14.30 -10.12
C ARG A 201 -4.28 14.45 -11.50
N LYS A 202 -3.84 15.66 -11.87
CA LYS A 202 -3.17 15.87 -13.16
C LYS A 202 -1.84 15.14 -13.20
N LEU A 203 -1.09 15.17 -12.10
CA LEU A 203 0.13 14.39 -11.92
C LEU A 203 -0.16 12.89 -12.10
N PHE A 204 -1.15 12.33 -11.39
CA PHE A 204 -1.53 10.93 -11.56
C PHE A 204 -1.94 10.59 -12.97
N LYS A 205 -2.68 11.46 -13.67
CA LYS A 205 -3.05 11.25 -15.07
C LYS A 205 -1.81 11.13 -15.96
N VAL A 206 -0.83 12.03 -15.79
CA VAL A 206 0.44 12.00 -16.55
C VAL A 206 1.25 10.76 -16.20
N LEU A 207 1.39 10.46 -14.91
CA LEU A 207 2.12 9.28 -14.44
C LEU A 207 1.47 7.99 -14.95
N TRP A 208 0.15 7.90 -14.95
CA TRP A 208 -0.57 6.71 -15.39
C TRP A 208 -0.44 6.44 -16.90
N GLN A 209 -0.12 7.45 -17.71
CA GLN A 209 0.18 7.22 -19.12
C GLN A 209 1.50 6.47 -19.33
N GLU A 210 2.40 6.50 -18.34
CA GLU A 210 3.67 5.78 -18.40
C GLU A 210 3.47 4.30 -18.11
N LEU A 211 3.89 3.46 -19.06
CA LEU A 211 3.83 2.00 -18.94
C LEU A 211 4.52 1.52 -17.66
N GLU A 212 5.72 2.03 -17.37
CA GLU A 212 6.49 1.59 -16.20
C GLU A 212 5.79 1.97 -14.89
N PHE A 213 5.15 3.14 -14.82
CA PHE A 213 4.39 3.54 -13.64
C PHE A 213 3.21 2.59 -13.37
N ARG A 214 2.43 2.25 -14.40
CA ARG A 214 1.30 1.32 -14.27
C ARG A 214 1.75 -0.05 -13.81
N ARG A 215 2.80 -0.59 -14.43
CA ARG A 215 3.37 -1.88 -14.06
C ARG A 215 3.84 -1.90 -12.62
N GLN A 216 4.68 -0.94 -12.23
CA GLN A 216 5.26 -0.94 -10.89
C GLN A 216 4.21 -0.67 -9.81
N SER A 217 3.19 0.15 -10.09
CA SER A 217 2.03 0.31 -9.20
C SER A 217 1.28 -1.02 -8.98
N PHE A 218 1.15 -1.82 -10.04
CA PHE A 218 0.53 -3.15 -9.94
C PHE A 218 1.39 -4.14 -9.16
N HIS A 219 2.71 -4.17 -9.38
CA HIS A 219 3.63 -5.06 -8.65
C HIS A 219 3.66 -4.72 -7.15
N PHE A 220 3.72 -3.43 -6.83
CA PHE A 220 3.60 -2.93 -5.47
C PHE A 220 2.29 -3.41 -4.81
N ALA A 221 1.14 -3.14 -5.43
CA ALA A 221 -0.15 -3.50 -4.87
C ALA A 221 -0.33 -5.01 -4.73
N LEU A 222 0.05 -5.78 -5.76
CA LEU A 222 -0.08 -7.23 -5.77
C LEU A 222 0.84 -7.89 -4.73
N GLY A 223 2.05 -7.39 -4.53
CA GLY A 223 2.96 -7.91 -3.51
C GLY A 223 2.43 -7.77 -2.10
N PHE A 224 1.92 -6.57 -1.75
CA PHE A 224 1.24 -6.36 -0.47
C PHE A 224 0.01 -7.26 -0.32
N LEU A 225 -0.81 -7.36 -1.37
CA LEU A 225 -2.00 -8.21 -1.36
C LEU A 225 -1.65 -9.68 -1.14
N CYS A 226 -0.60 -10.19 -1.78
CA CYS A 226 -0.16 -11.58 -1.60
C CYS A 226 0.30 -11.85 -0.17
N VAL A 227 1.11 -10.96 0.42
CA VAL A 227 1.56 -11.08 1.82
C VAL A 227 0.36 -11.02 2.76
N PHE A 228 -0.53 -10.04 2.58
CA PHE A 228 -1.71 -9.86 3.42
C PHE A 228 -2.68 -11.05 3.34
N LEU A 229 -3.05 -11.50 2.14
CA LEU A 229 -3.98 -12.63 1.98
C LEU A 229 -3.37 -13.94 2.49
N HIS A 230 -2.06 -14.13 2.36
CA HIS A 230 -1.40 -15.29 2.93
C HIS A 230 -1.41 -15.23 4.46
N TRP A 231 -1.06 -14.07 5.04
CA TRP A 231 -1.12 -13.83 6.48
C TRP A 231 -2.53 -14.03 7.05
N ALA A 232 -3.56 -13.59 6.34
CA ALA A 232 -4.96 -13.80 6.69
C ALA A 232 -5.47 -15.24 6.48
N GLY A 233 -4.62 -16.16 5.99
CA GLY A 233 -5.00 -17.55 5.70
C GLY A 233 -5.89 -17.75 4.47
N ALA A 234 -6.15 -16.68 3.70
CA ALA A 234 -6.98 -16.69 2.51
C ALA A 234 -6.23 -17.14 1.25
N LEU A 235 -4.92 -16.92 1.18
CA LEU A 235 -4.08 -17.29 0.03
C LEU A 235 -3.20 -18.50 0.35
N ARG A 236 -3.54 -19.65 -0.24
CA ARG A 236 -2.74 -20.88 -0.14
C ARG A 236 -1.79 -21.00 -1.33
N LEU A 237 -0.65 -21.68 -1.15
CA LEU A 237 0.31 -21.91 -2.24
C LEU A 237 -0.31 -22.57 -3.48
N ARG A 238 -1.28 -23.47 -3.31
CA ARG A 238 -2.04 -24.09 -4.41
C ARG A 238 -2.84 -23.08 -5.24
N ALA A 239 -3.36 -22.03 -4.60
CA ALA A 239 -4.08 -20.97 -5.30
C ALA A 239 -3.12 -20.14 -6.18
N ILE A 240 -1.92 -19.84 -5.68
CA ILE A 240 -0.88 -19.15 -6.47
C ILE A 240 -0.43 -20.03 -7.65
N ALA A 241 -0.23 -21.33 -7.43
CA ALA A 241 0.07 -22.29 -8.50
C ALA A 241 -1.03 -22.31 -9.58
N PHE A 242 -2.30 -22.29 -9.17
CA PHE A 242 -3.42 -22.20 -10.09
C PHE A 242 -3.39 -20.89 -10.91
N VAL A 243 -3.13 -19.74 -10.28
CA VAL A 243 -2.97 -18.46 -10.97
C VAL A 243 -1.84 -18.50 -12.01
N LEU A 244 -0.72 -19.16 -11.71
CA LEU A 244 0.39 -19.33 -12.66
C LEU A 244 0.00 -20.18 -13.87
N VAL A 245 -0.67 -21.31 -13.64
CA VAL A 245 -1.15 -22.17 -14.74
C VAL A 245 -2.17 -21.43 -15.60
N MET A 246 -3.12 -20.73 -14.98
CA MET A 246 -4.09 -19.89 -15.70
C MET A 246 -3.37 -18.78 -16.47
N GLY A 247 -2.35 -18.14 -15.89
CA GLY A 247 -1.54 -17.11 -16.55
C GLY A 247 -0.85 -17.63 -17.82
N LEU A 248 -0.30 -18.85 -17.80
CA LEU A 248 0.28 -19.48 -18.99
C LEU A 248 -0.78 -19.76 -20.06
N ILE A 249 -1.94 -20.30 -19.67
CA ILE A 249 -3.05 -20.57 -20.60
C ILE A 249 -3.53 -19.27 -21.24
N VAL A 250 -3.75 -18.24 -20.42
CA VAL A 250 -4.16 -16.89 -20.85
C VAL A 250 -3.13 -16.32 -21.84
N SER A 251 -1.85 -16.41 -21.51
CA SER A 251 -0.76 -15.93 -22.37
C SER A 251 -0.72 -16.68 -23.71
N PHE A 252 -0.80 -18.01 -23.67
CA PHE A 252 -0.85 -18.84 -24.88
C PHE A 252 -2.06 -18.49 -25.75
N VAL A 253 -3.25 -18.44 -25.16
CA VAL A 253 -4.49 -18.10 -25.87
C VAL A 253 -4.42 -16.69 -26.48
N ALA A 254 -3.82 -15.73 -25.79
CA ALA A 254 -3.65 -14.35 -26.26
C ALA A 254 -2.73 -14.26 -27.50
N GLN A 255 -1.83 -15.22 -27.73
CA GLN A 255 -0.99 -15.26 -28.93
C GLN A 255 -1.77 -15.66 -30.18
N TYR A 256 -2.77 -16.54 -30.05
CA TYR A 256 -3.50 -17.10 -31.20
C TYR A 256 -4.86 -16.43 -31.44
N LYS A 257 -5.50 -15.90 -30.39
CA LYS A 257 -6.81 -15.24 -30.48
C LYS A 257 -6.71 -13.79 -29.99
N LYS A 258 -7.12 -12.85 -30.85
CA LYS A 258 -7.36 -11.46 -30.47
C LYS A 258 -8.65 -11.38 -29.63
N PHE A 259 -8.58 -11.79 -28.36
CA PHE A 259 -9.64 -11.51 -27.41
C PHE A 259 -9.61 -10.01 -27.09
N PRO A 260 -10.67 -9.23 -27.37
CA PRO A 260 -10.63 -7.77 -27.25
C PRO A 260 -10.29 -7.32 -25.83
N ILE A 261 -10.96 -7.89 -24.84
CA ILE A 261 -10.80 -7.53 -23.42
C ILE A 261 -9.42 -7.96 -22.91
N LEU A 262 -9.03 -9.22 -23.16
CA LEU A 262 -7.77 -9.77 -22.68
C LEU A 262 -6.55 -9.14 -23.37
N GLY A 263 -6.63 -8.88 -24.68
CA GLY A 263 -5.58 -8.21 -25.44
C GLY A 263 -5.39 -6.75 -25.00
N GLN A 264 -6.49 -6.02 -24.78
CA GLN A 264 -6.43 -4.67 -24.19
C GLN A 264 -5.75 -4.72 -22.81
N THR A 265 -6.05 -5.74 -22.02
CA THR A 265 -5.45 -5.97 -20.70
C THR A 265 -3.96 -6.12 -20.69
N LEU A 266 -3.49 -7.06 -21.49
CA LEU A 266 -2.07 -7.36 -21.54
C LEU A 266 -1.31 -6.16 -22.13
N SER A 267 -1.89 -5.46 -23.11
CA SER A 267 -1.29 -4.27 -23.72
C SER A 267 -1.08 -3.07 -22.78
N LEU A 268 -1.82 -2.99 -21.67
CA LEU A 268 -1.63 -1.92 -20.68
C LEU A 268 -0.36 -2.10 -19.84
N PHE A 269 0.16 -3.33 -19.74
CA PHE A 269 1.30 -3.69 -18.88
C PHE A 269 2.47 -4.34 -19.62
N ASP A 270 2.27 -4.87 -20.82
CA ASP A 270 3.33 -5.53 -21.58
C ASP A 270 4.24 -4.53 -22.29
N ARG A 271 5.55 -4.84 -22.32
CA ARG A 271 6.50 -4.08 -23.15
C ARG A 271 6.35 -4.55 -24.61
N PRO A 272 6.71 -3.71 -25.60
CA PRO A 272 6.70 -4.11 -27.01
C PRO A 272 7.51 -5.40 -27.32
N ARG A 273 8.51 -5.72 -26.49
CA ARG A 273 9.33 -6.94 -26.61
C ARG A 273 8.66 -8.22 -26.08
N ASP A 274 7.54 -8.09 -25.36
CA ASP A 274 6.86 -9.20 -24.70
C ASP A 274 5.78 -9.84 -25.59
N GLN A 275 5.71 -9.47 -26.88
CA GLN A 275 4.70 -10.00 -27.83
C GLN A 275 4.68 -11.53 -27.93
N ASN A 276 5.85 -12.18 -27.77
CA ASN A 276 5.97 -13.64 -27.80
C ASN A 276 5.58 -14.32 -26.48
N PHE A 277 5.34 -13.54 -25.42
CA PHE A 277 4.83 -14.04 -24.14
C PHE A 277 3.98 -12.95 -23.46
N PRO A 278 2.73 -12.73 -23.92
CA PRO A 278 1.86 -11.71 -23.35
C PRO A 278 1.65 -11.92 -21.84
N GLY A 279 1.75 -10.87 -21.03
CA GLY A 279 1.68 -10.94 -19.56
C GLY A 279 2.97 -11.40 -18.89
N ARG A 280 4.10 -11.45 -19.64
CA ARG A 280 5.41 -11.93 -19.16
C ARG A 280 5.78 -11.36 -17.79
N GLY A 281 5.67 -10.05 -17.61
CA GLY A 281 6.05 -9.39 -16.36
C GLY A 281 5.22 -9.85 -15.16
N ALA A 282 3.88 -9.83 -15.31
CA ALA A 282 2.98 -10.29 -14.25
C ALA A 282 3.18 -11.78 -13.93
N PHE A 283 3.47 -12.60 -14.95
CA PHE A 283 3.78 -14.00 -14.76
C PHE A 283 5.07 -14.19 -13.94
N TYR A 284 6.17 -13.52 -14.30
CA TYR A 284 7.42 -13.64 -13.55
C TYR A 284 7.33 -13.09 -12.14
N PHE A 285 6.54 -12.03 -11.92
CA PHE A 285 6.21 -11.54 -10.58
C PHE A 285 5.49 -12.61 -9.74
N CYS A 286 4.39 -13.16 -10.24
CA CYS A 286 3.67 -14.23 -9.54
C CYS A 286 4.54 -15.47 -9.33
N ALA A 287 5.42 -15.79 -10.28
CA ALA A 287 6.34 -16.92 -10.18
C ALA A 287 7.40 -16.68 -9.11
N GLY A 288 7.93 -15.46 -9.01
CA GLY A 288 8.86 -15.04 -7.96
C GLY A 288 8.22 -15.15 -6.58
N VAL A 289 7.00 -14.64 -6.42
CA VAL A 289 6.21 -14.77 -5.18
C VAL A 289 5.97 -16.24 -4.83
N PHE A 290 5.55 -17.05 -5.81
CA PHE A 290 5.33 -18.49 -5.63
C PHE A 290 6.58 -19.23 -5.16
N LEU A 291 7.71 -19.03 -5.84
CA LEU A 291 8.98 -19.69 -5.49
C LEU A 291 9.48 -19.24 -4.12
N THR A 292 9.33 -17.96 -3.79
CA THR A 292 9.70 -17.41 -2.49
C THR A 292 8.89 -18.08 -1.37
N PHE A 293 7.57 -18.19 -1.52
CA PHE A 293 6.76 -18.96 -0.57
C PHE A 293 7.15 -20.44 -0.56
N LEU A 294 7.32 -21.07 -1.72
CA LEU A 294 7.65 -22.48 -1.82
C LEU A 294 8.92 -22.83 -1.03
N ILE A 295 9.96 -21.98 -1.14
CA ILE A 295 11.27 -22.19 -0.52
C ILE A 295 11.25 -21.80 0.96
N PHE A 296 10.80 -20.58 1.29
CA PHE A 296 11.04 -20.02 2.63
C PHE A 296 9.87 -20.19 3.60
N GLN A 297 8.64 -20.50 3.15
CA GLN A 297 7.49 -20.59 4.07
C GLN A 297 7.64 -21.65 5.17
N LYS A 298 8.37 -22.74 4.88
CA LYS A 298 8.55 -23.86 5.81
C LYS A 298 9.63 -23.59 6.84
N GLU A 299 10.66 -22.84 6.44
CA GLU A 299 11.76 -22.45 7.32
C GLU A 299 11.28 -21.34 8.26
N ASN A 300 10.85 -20.22 7.69
CA ASN A 300 10.30 -19.10 8.44
C ASN A 300 9.50 -18.21 7.48
N ILE A 301 8.18 -18.14 7.69
CA ILE A 301 7.28 -17.37 6.82
C ILE A 301 7.62 -15.88 6.76
N ASN A 302 8.20 -15.33 7.83
CA ASN A 302 8.60 -13.92 7.87
C ASN A 302 9.70 -13.60 6.86
N ILE A 303 10.57 -14.57 6.53
CA ILE A 303 11.58 -14.43 5.49
C ILE A 303 10.90 -14.27 4.13
N ALA A 304 9.89 -15.10 3.84
CA ALA A 304 9.14 -15.03 2.59
C ALA A 304 8.42 -13.68 2.46
N TYR A 305 7.76 -13.21 3.53
CA TYR A 305 7.10 -11.91 3.54
C TYR A 305 8.07 -10.75 3.32
N ALA A 306 9.19 -10.72 4.04
CA ALA A 306 10.21 -9.68 3.87
C ALA A 306 10.77 -9.65 2.44
N ALA A 307 11.11 -10.82 1.87
CA ALA A 307 11.63 -10.94 0.51
C ALA A 307 10.63 -10.48 -0.56
N ILE A 308 9.36 -10.86 -0.43
CA ILE A 308 8.29 -10.40 -1.33
C ILE A 308 8.11 -8.89 -1.23
N LEU A 309 8.17 -8.31 -0.02
CA LEU A 309 8.07 -6.87 0.16
C LEU A 309 9.29 -6.10 -0.36
N ILE A 310 10.50 -6.66 -0.29
CA ILE A 310 11.70 -6.05 -0.93
C ILE A 310 11.49 -5.98 -2.44
N LEU A 311 10.96 -7.04 -3.07
CA LEU A 311 10.58 -6.98 -4.48
C LEU A 311 9.47 -5.93 -4.70
N ALA A 312 8.33 -6.07 -4.03
CA ALA A 312 7.15 -5.25 -4.32
C ALA A 312 7.34 -3.75 -4.03
N VAL A 313 8.10 -3.41 -2.99
CA VAL A 313 8.32 -2.02 -2.57
C VAL A 313 9.63 -1.48 -3.13
N GLY A 314 10.72 -2.22 -2.92
CA GLY A 314 12.06 -1.79 -3.30
C GLY A 314 12.23 -1.68 -4.80
N ASP A 315 11.87 -2.72 -5.56
CA ASP A 315 12.00 -2.72 -7.03
C ASP A 315 11.08 -1.67 -7.67
N SER A 316 9.81 -1.63 -7.23
CA SER A 316 8.85 -0.68 -7.78
C SER A 316 9.25 0.78 -7.54
N LEU A 317 9.67 1.13 -6.33
CA LEU A 317 10.13 2.50 -6.06
C LEU A 317 11.50 2.78 -6.69
N ASN A 318 12.39 1.79 -6.82
CA ASN A 318 13.61 1.94 -7.60
C ASN A 318 13.29 2.38 -9.03
N HIS A 319 12.40 1.69 -9.72
CA HIS A 319 12.00 2.01 -11.09
C HIS A 319 11.27 3.36 -11.23
N LEU A 320 10.36 3.66 -10.30
CA LEU A 320 9.60 4.90 -10.30
C LEU A 320 10.50 6.12 -10.15
N PHE A 321 11.46 6.10 -9.22
CA PHE A 321 12.38 7.22 -9.00
C PHE A 321 13.59 7.20 -9.95
N ALA A 322 13.99 6.04 -10.47
CA ALA A 322 15.08 5.92 -11.45
C ALA A 322 14.75 6.57 -12.81
N SER A 323 13.48 6.54 -13.21
CA SER A 323 13.06 7.06 -14.53
C SER A 323 12.87 8.58 -14.56
N GLN A 324 12.79 9.24 -13.40
CA GLN A 324 12.15 10.56 -13.32
C GLN A 324 13.08 11.74 -12.99
N VAL A 325 14.21 11.54 -12.29
CA VAL A 325 14.83 12.68 -11.58
C VAL A 325 16.25 13.05 -12.04
N TYR A 326 17.09 12.16 -12.58
CA TYR A 326 18.50 12.51 -12.87
C TYR A 326 19.05 12.01 -14.20
N LYS A 327 19.87 12.87 -14.84
CA LYS A 327 20.58 12.63 -16.12
C LYS A 327 21.72 11.63 -16.03
N TYR A 328 22.16 11.28 -14.81
CA TYR A 328 23.31 10.40 -14.57
C TYR A 328 22.83 8.98 -14.29
N GLY A 329 22.74 8.16 -15.34
CA GLY A 329 22.53 6.72 -15.19
C GLY A 329 23.76 6.05 -14.57
N LEU A 330 23.60 4.84 -14.03
CA LEU A 330 24.72 4.06 -13.52
C LEU A 330 25.72 3.77 -14.65
N PRO A 331 27.04 3.69 -14.36
CA PRO A 331 28.06 3.45 -15.38
C PRO A 331 27.81 2.19 -16.23
N TRP A 332 27.28 1.14 -15.62
CA TRP A 332 26.96 -0.14 -16.26
C TRP A 332 25.50 -0.31 -16.68
N ASN A 333 24.59 0.54 -16.19
CA ASN A 333 23.17 0.47 -16.52
C ASN A 333 22.55 1.87 -16.63
N ARG A 334 22.49 2.38 -17.86
CA ARG A 334 21.95 3.73 -18.16
C ARG A 334 20.45 3.88 -17.92
N ARG A 335 19.71 2.79 -17.68
CA ARG A 335 18.27 2.83 -17.35
C ARG A 335 18.00 2.98 -15.86
N LYS A 336 19.02 2.77 -15.03
CA LYS A 336 18.96 2.91 -13.57
C LYS A 336 19.78 4.11 -13.15
N ASN A 337 19.42 4.76 -12.05
CA ASN A 337 20.18 5.87 -11.50
C ASN A 337 20.40 5.64 -9.99
N VAL A 338 21.36 6.36 -9.42
CA VAL A 338 21.75 6.21 -8.02
C VAL A 338 20.58 6.51 -7.08
N VAL A 339 19.79 7.54 -7.39
CA VAL A 339 18.67 7.96 -6.53
C VAL A 339 17.57 6.90 -6.46
N GLY A 340 17.23 6.28 -7.59
CA GLY A 340 16.29 5.17 -7.64
C GLY A 340 16.79 3.99 -6.82
N VAL A 341 18.05 3.61 -6.99
CA VAL A 341 18.65 2.50 -6.22
C VAL A 341 18.62 2.79 -4.72
N VAL A 342 19.09 3.97 -4.29
CA VAL A 342 19.08 4.36 -2.88
C VAL A 342 17.65 4.39 -2.33
N THR A 343 16.70 4.92 -3.09
CA THR A 343 15.28 4.94 -2.68
C THR A 343 14.72 3.52 -2.54
N GLY A 344 15.00 2.64 -3.51
CA GLY A 344 14.60 1.24 -3.46
C GLY A 344 15.19 0.49 -2.26
N ILE A 345 16.46 0.76 -1.92
CA ILE A 345 17.12 0.17 -0.75
C ILE A 345 16.45 0.64 0.54
N ILE A 346 16.27 1.95 0.73
CA ILE A 346 15.65 2.51 1.94
C ILE A 346 14.24 1.96 2.11
N MET A 347 13.44 2.01 1.05
CA MET A 347 12.03 1.63 1.12
C MET A 347 11.83 0.12 1.22
N GLY A 348 12.65 -0.67 0.51
CA GLY A 348 12.67 -2.13 0.66
C GLY A 348 13.07 -2.56 2.06
N THR A 349 14.05 -1.88 2.67
CA THR A 349 14.48 -2.10 4.05
C THR A 349 13.34 -1.82 5.04
N ILE A 350 12.68 -0.67 4.92
CA ILE A 350 11.54 -0.30 5.78
C ILE A 350 10.41 -1.33 5.63
N ALA A 351 10.12 -1.79 4.41
CA ALA A 351 9.06 -2.77 4.19
C ALA A 351 9.40 -4.17 4.75
N ALA A 352 10.66 -4.61 4.64
CA ALA A 352 11.11 -5.89 5.21
C ALA A 352 11.11 -5.90 6.75
N GLN A 353 11.37 -4.75 7.39
CA GLN A 353 11.47 -4.63 8.85
C GLN A 353 10.20 -5.01 9.62
N PHE A 354 9.06 -5.07 8.94
CA PHE A 354 7.82 -5.58 9.52
C PHE A 354 7.92 -7.05 9.93
N PHE A 355 8.85 -7.80 9.33
CA PHE A 355 8.95 -9.25 9.48
C PHE A 355 10.32 -9.71 9.96
N VAL A 356 11.39 -8.93 9.72
CA VAL A 356 12.77 -9.32 10.06
C VAL A 356 13.53 -8.15 10.69
N PRO A 357 14.61 -8.41 11.47
CA PRO A 357 15.37 -7.34 12.10
C PRO A 357 15.99 -6.35 11.10
N PHE A 358 16.34 -5.16 11.60
CA PHE A 358 16.86 -4.04 10.79
C PHE A 358 18.05 -4.43 9.90
N PHE A 359 19.07 -5.08 10.46
CA PHE A 359 20.31 -5.39 9.74
C PHE A 359 20.13 -6.44 8.63
N PRO A 360 19.48 -7.61 8.87
CA PRO A 360 19.12 -8.53 7.79
C PRO A 360 18.31 -7.86 6.68
N ALA A 361 17.31 -7.04 7.03
CA ALA A 361 16.50 -6.29 6.06
C ALA A 361 17.36 -5.33 5.21
N LEU A 362 18.23 -4.55 5.86
CA LEU A 362 19.10 -3.58 5.19
C LEU A 362 20.09 -4.25 4.24
N ILE A 363 20.77 -5.31 4.70
CA ILE A 363 21.76 -6.04 3.90
C ILE A 363 21.07 -6.72 2.70
N ALA A 364 19.96 -7.43 2.94
CA ALA A 364 19.22 -8.11 1.89
C ALA A 364 18.68 -7.13 0.85
N SER A 365 18.07 -6.02 1.28
CA SER A 365 17.58 -4.98 0.36
C SER A 365 18.71 -4.32 -0.41
N THR A 366 19.85 -4.04 0.23
CA THR A 366 21.02 -3.43 -0.41
C THR A 366 21.56 -4.34 -1.52
N ILE A 367 21.81 -5.61 -1.20
CA ILE A 367 22.40 -6.55 -2.16
C ILE A 367 21.40 -6.88 -3.28
N ALA A 368 20.13 -7.16 -2.96
CA ALA A 368 19.15 -7.55 -3.96
C ALA A 368 18.83 -6.42 -4.97
N ILE A 369 18.58 -5.19 -4.49
CA ILE A 369 18.31 -4.03 -5.37
C ILE A 369 19.55 -3.62 -6.15
N THR A 370 20.75 -3.79 -5.58
CA THR A 370 22.00 -3.53 -6.33
C THR A 370 22.23 -4.58 -7.41
N ALA A 371 22.00 -5.87 -7.10
CA ALA A 371 22.14 -6.97 -8.04
C ALA A 371 21.19 -6.81 -9.24
N GLU A 372 19.97 -6.33 -9.01
CA GLU A 372 18.98 -6.01 -10.03
C GLU A 372 19.48 -4.98 -11.07
N THR A 373 20.44 -4.12 -10.70
CA THR A 373 21.04 -3.16 -11.65
C THR A 373 21.92 -3.81 -12.71
N VAL A 374 22.34 -5.07 -12.51
CA VAL A 374 23.22 -5.81 -13.41
C VAL A 374 22.37 -6.74 -14.31
N PRO A 375 22.60 -6.76 -15.63
CA PRO A 375 21.87 -7.65 -16.53
C PRO A 375 22.39 -9.10 -16.42
N TRP A 376 21.81 -9.89 -15.53
CA TRP A 376 22.17 -11.30 -15.32
C TRP A 376 21.77 -12.19 -16.50
N ARG A 377 22.73 -12.98 -17.01
CA ARG A 377 22.52 -13.95 -18.09
C ARG A 377 23.16 -15.29 -17.74
N ILE A 378 22.39 -16.37 -17.88
CA ILE A 378 22.87 -17.74 -17.80
C ILE A 378 22.78 -18.33 -19.21
N GLY A 379 23.91 -18.34 -19.92
CA GLY A 379 23.95 -18.66 -21.35
C GLY A 379 23.12 -17.65 -22.17
N LYS A 380 22.09 -18.14 -22.88
CA LYS A 380 21.16 -17.30 -23.65
C LYS A 380 19.96 -16.80 -22.84
N LEU A 381 19.76 -17.31 -21.62
CA LEU A 381 18.61 -16.96 -20.78
C LEU A 381 18.92 -15.70 -19.96
N TYR A 382 18.04 -14.71 -20.07
CA TYR A 382 18.05 -13.52 -19.22
C TYR A 382 17.26 -13.82 -17.94
N LEU A 383 17.87 -13.60 -16.79
CA LEU A 383 17.21 -13.79 -15.50
C LEU A 383 16.35 -12.56 -15.19
N ASP A 384 15.05 -12.78 -15.00
CA ASP A 384 14.10 -11.72 -14.70
C ASP A 384 14.31 -11.19 -13.27
N ASP A 385 14.26 -9.87 -13.10
CA ASP A 385 14.38 -9.17 -11.83
C ASP A 385 13.33 -9.65 -10.81
N ASN A 386 12.11 -9.90 -11.28
CA ASN A 386 11.00 -10.41 -10.47
C ASN A 386 11.25 -11.81 -9.89
N LEU A 387 12.19 -12.58 -10.44
CA LEU A 387 12.64 -13.84 -9.86
C LEU A 387 13.87 -13.63 -8.97
N LEU A 388 14.84 -12.86 -9.44
CA LEU A 388 16.13 -12.68 -8.77
C LEU A 388 15.98 -11.98 -7.41
N VAL A 389 15.29 -10.85 -7.36
CA VAL A 389 15.22 -9.98 -6.17
C VAL A 389 14.65 -10.71 -4.95
N PRO A 390 13.46 -11.35 -5.00
CA PRO A 390 12.88 -11.97 -3.82
C PRO A 390 13.64 -13.27 -3.44
N LEU A 391 14.17 -14.03 -4.40
CA LEU A 391 14.94 -15.23 -4.09
C LEU A 391 16.29 -14.90 -3.43
N LEU A 392 17.00 -13.90 -3.96
CA LEU A 392 18.28 -13.47 -3.41
C LEU A 392 18.11 -12.83 -2.04
N SER A 393 17.14 -11.92 -1.88
CA SER A 393 16.86 -11.30 -0.58
C SER A 393 16.41 -12.33 0.46
N GLY A 394 15.52 -13.26 0.10
CA GLY A 394 15.10 -14.34 1.00
C GLY A 394 16.26 -15.24 1.43
N ALA A 395 17.14 -15.63 0.50
CA ALA A 395 18.32 -16.45 0.81
C ALA A 395 19.28 -15.71 1.75
N LEU A 396 19.53 -14.43 1.52
CA LEU A 396 20.37 -13.61 2.39
C LEU A 396 19.79 -13.51 3.80
N ILE A 397 18.50 -13.23 3.93
CA ILE A 397 17.83 -13.14 5.23
C ILE A 397 17.90 -14.49 5.96
N TRP A 398 17.64 -15.60 5.27
CA TRP A 398 17.73 -16.95 5.84
C TRP A 398 19.12 -17.33 6.35
N LEU A 399 20.19 -16.79 5.75
CA LEU A 399 21.55 -16.99 6.25
C LEU A 399 21.87 -16.15 7.50
N MET A 400 21.05 -15.14 7.82
CA MET A 400 21.30 -14.16 8.88
C MET A 400 20.33 -14.26 10.06
N VAL A 401 19.21 -14.98 9.92
CA VAL A 401 18.12 -15.12 10.90
C VAL A 401 17.79 -16.59 11.04
#